data_AF-A0A922SNX1-F1
#
_entry.id   AF-A0A922SNX1-F1
#
_cell.length_a   1.000
_cell.length_b   1.000
_cell.length_c   1.000
_cell.angle_alpha   90.00
_cell.angle_beta   90.00
_cell.angle_gamma   90.00
#
_symmetry.space_group_name_H-M   'P 1'
#
loop_
_entity.id
_entity.type
_entity.pdbx_description
1 polymer ?
#
loop_
_entity_poly.entity_id
_entity_poly.type
_entity_poly.pdbx_seq_one_letter_code
_entity_poly.pdbx_strand_id
1 'polypeptide(L)'
;MLCMMDARLRQIKNCENEFFGRVNVLLFGDLLQLPPIKRSGAPVFKQPEHLQPATHLWRLFTLCELTENMRQQGDHTFIDILNALRVGELTTQHFSILMGKLLQDTSDEFAIDKALRVYPTNQQVNDHNSAVLNLYRNNGARIYKIKAQDQLVHATRNADNVDIATIIPADINKTGGFTIGT
;
A
#
# COMPACT_ATOMS: atom_id res chain seq x y z
N MET A 1 -4.80 -12.57 -7.87
CA MET A 1 -5.38 -11.27 -8.25
C MET A 1 -5.69 -11.24 -9.74
N LEU A 2 -4.71 -11.12 -10.64
CA LEU A 2 -4.97 -11.00 -12.09
C LEU A 2 -5.77 -12.17 -12.68
N CYS A 3 -5.46 -13.42 -12.30
CA CYS A 3 -6.23 -14.60 -12.75
C CYS A 3 -7.69 -14.58 -12.27
N MET A 4 -7.97 -14.01 -11.09
CA MET A 4 -9.34 -13.89 -10.60
C MET A 4 -10.10 -12.81 -11.37
N MET A 5 -9.44 -11.69 -11.69
CA MET A 5 -10.03 -10.62 -12.50
C MET A 5 -10.39 -11.14 -13.90
N ASP A 6 -9.46 -11.84 -14.54
CA ASP A 6 -9.68 -12.51 -15.82
C ASP A 6 -10.86 -13.49 -15.76
N ALA A 7 -10.87 -14.42 -14.80
CA ALA A 7 -11.98 -15.37 -14.63
C ALA A 7 -13.34 -14.67 -14.44
N ARG A 8 -13.39 -13.61 -13.61
CA ARG A 8 -14.64 -12.85 -13.38
C ARG A 8 -15.07 -12.07 -14.62
N LEU A 9 -14.15 -11.47 -15.36
CA LEU A 9 -14.47 -10.76 -16.59
C LEU A 9 -15.01 -11.70 -17.66
N ARG A 10 -14.41 -12.89 -17.82
CA ARG A 10 -14.90 -13.92 -18.73
C ARG A 10 -16.33 -14.36 -18.41
N GLN A 11 -16.62 -14.60 -17.13
CA GLN A 11 -17.97 -14.94 -16.66
C GLN A 11 -18.98 -13.82 -16.94
N ILE A 12 -18.66 -12.58 -16.56
CA ILE A 12 -19.59 -11.45 -16.70
C ILE A 12 -19.83 -11.09 -18.17
N LYS A 13 -18.84 -11.28 -19.04
CA LYS A 13 -18.93 -10.99 -20.48
C LYS A 13 -19.45 -12.16 -21.31
N ASN A 14 -19.76 -13.31 -20.70
CA ASN A 14 -20.10 -14.55 -21.40
C ASN A 14 -19.08 -14.89 -22.52
N CYS A 15 -17.80 -14.68 -22.23
CA CYS A 15 -16.68 -14.86 -23.16
C CYS A 15 -15.62 -15.76 -22.51
N GLU A 16 -15.95 -17.03 -22.28
CA GLU A 16 -15.14 -17.96 -21.48
C GLU A 16 -13.76 -18.30 -22.08
N ASN A 17 -13.67 -18.26 -23.41
CA ASN A 17 -12.48 -18.64 -24.18
C ASN A 17 -11.54 -17.47 -24.48
N GLU A 18 -11.92 -16.24 -24.14
CA GLU A 18 -11.17 -15.03 -24.46
C GLU A 18 -10.57 -14.41 -23.21
N PHE A 19 -9.27 -14.08 -23.22
CA PHE A 19 -8.64 -13.43 -22.08
C PHE A 19 -9.35 -12.13 -21.70
N PHE A 20 -9.54 -11.93 -20.40
CA PHE A 20 -10.23 -10.79 -19.80
C PHE A 20 -11.63 -10.52 -20.39
N GLY A 21 -12.29 -11.52 -20.99
CA GLY A 21 -13.62 -11.37 -21.58
C GLY A 21 -13.67 -10.33 -22.70
N ARG A 22 -12.61 -10.25 -23.53
CA ARG A 22 -12.45 -9.26 -24.62
C ARG A 22 -12.39 -7.80 -24.17
N VAL A 23 -12.08 -7.55 -22.90
CA VAL A 23 -11.84 -6.21 -22.38
C VAL A 23 -10.39 -5.81 -22.65
N ASN A 24 -10.19 -4.59 -23.18
CA ASN A 24 -8.86 -4.00 -23.25
C ASN A 24 -8.41 -3.61 -21.84
N VAL A 25 -7.33 -4.25 -21.36
CA VAL A 25 -6.80 -4.03 -20.02
C VAL A 25 -5.51 -3.22 -20.12
N LEU A 26 -5.50 -2.05 -19.48
CA LEU A 26 -4.30 -1.25 -19.28
C LEU A 26 -3.93 -1.33 -17.80
N LEU A 27 -2.68 -1.68 -17.53
CA LEU A 27 -2.13 -1.77 -16.18
C LEU A 27 -1.18 -0.60 -15.95
N PHE A 28 -1.40 0.13 -14.85
CA PHE A 28 -0.54 1.21 -14.40
C PHE A 28 0.00 0.86 -13.02
N GLY A 29 1.28 1.15 -12.80
CA GLY A 29 1.89 0.92 -11.51
C GLY A 29 3.39 0.98 -11.58
N ASP A 30 3.99 0.76 -10.42
CA ASP A 30 5.42 0.79 -10.22
C ASP A 30 5.85 -0.54 -9.61
N LEU A 31 6.58 -1.34 -10.38
CA LEU A 31 6.99 -2.68 -9.98
C LEU A 31 8.06 -2.71 -8.90
N LEU A 32 8.70 -1.56 -8.61
CA LEU A 32 9.75 -1.41 -7.60
C LEU A 32 9.23 -0.78 -6.30
N GLN A 33 7.91 -0.60 -6.17
CA GLN A 33 7.27 -0.26 -4.90
C GLN A 33 7.14 -1.49 -3.99
N LEU A 34 6.58 -1.27 -2.79
CA LEU A 34 6.34 -2.32 -1.83
C LEU A 34 5.57 -3.49 -2.46
N PRO A 35 6.05 -4.74 -2.27
CA PRO A 35 5.38 -5.91 -2.83
C PRO A 35 4.01 -6.11 -2.18
N PRO A 36 3.11 -6.87 -2.83
CA PRO A 36 1.83 -7.22 -2.24
C PRO A 36 2.01 -7.91 -0.87
N ILE A 37 1.23 -7.47 0.11
CA ILE A 37 1.17 -8.06 1.45
C ILE A 37 0.81 -9.56 1.29
N LYS A 38 1.44 -10.44 2.08
CA LYS A 38 1.31 -11.92 2.05
C LYS A 38 2.08 -12.70 0.97
N ARG A 39 2.82 -12.05 0.07
CA ARG A 39 3.59 -12.77 -0.96
C ARG A 39 5.02 -13.14 -0.58
N SER A 40 5.40 -13.03 0.69
CA SER A 40 6.79 -13.24 1.16
C SER A 40 7.81 -12.46 0.32
N GLY A 41 7.45 -11.22 -0.07
CA GLY A 41 8.27 -10.37 -0.94
C GLY A 41 8.24 -10.72 -2.43
N ALA A 42 7.50 -11.75 -2.86
CA ALA A 42 7.44 -12.11 -4.27
C ALA A 42 6.76 -11.00 -5.11
N PRO A 43 7.35 -10.61 -6.25
CA PRO A 43 6.77 -9.59 -7.13
C PRO A 43 5.36 -9.94 -7.60
N VAL A 44 4.56 -8.92 -7.92
CA VAL A 44 3.18 -9.10 -8.37
C VAL A 44 3.07 -9.92 -9.66
N PHE A 45 4.08 -9.81 -10.53
CA PHE A 45 4.16 -10.50 -11.81
C PHE A 45 4.67 -11.95 -11.72
N LYS A 46 5.19 -12.39 -10.56
CA LYS A 46 5.60 -13.79 -10.38
C LYS A 46 4.36 -14.67 -10.28
N GLN A 47 4.24 -15.65 -11.18
CA GLN A 47 3.16 -16.65 -11.10
C GLN A 47 3.40 -17.58 -9.90
N PRO A 48 2.41 -17.75 -9.02
CA PRO A 48 2.47 -18.74 -7.95
C PRO A 48 2.62 -20.17 -8.51
N GLU A 49 3.43 -21.00 -7.84
CA GLU A 49 3.69 -22.39 -8.27
C GLU A 49 2.41 -23.23 -8.37
N HIS A 50 1.49 -23.09 -7.42
CA HIS A 50 0.20 -23.80 -7.41
C HIS A 50 -0.73 -23.43 -8.57
N LEU A 51 -0.43 -22.38 -9.34
CA LEU A 51 -1.16 -22.02 -10.56
C LEU A 51 -0.52 -22.59 -11.82
N GLN A 52 0.60 -23.31 -11.75
CA GLN A 52 1.13 -24.03 -12.90
C GLN A 52 0.26 -25.28 -13.17
N PRO A 53 -0.07 -25.61 -14.45
CA PRO A 53 0.47 -25.06 -15.70
C PRO A 53 -0.40 -23.97 -16.35
N ALA A 54 -1.21 -23.21 -15.58
CA ALA A 54 -2.10 -22.20 -16.14
C ALA A 54 -1.31 -21.10 -16.88
N THR A 55 -1.96 -20.44 -17.85
CA THR A 55 -1.36 -19.35 -18.62
C THR A 55 -0.85 -18.23 -17.71
N HIS A 56 0.39 -17.80 -17.94
CA HIS A 56 1.00 -16.69 -17.23
C HIS A 56 0.48 -15.34 -17.77
N LEU A 57 -0.66 -14.86 -17.26
CA LEU A 57 -1.37 -13.69 -17.80
C LEU A 57 -0.52 -12.42 -17.96
N TRP A 58 0.47 -12.19 -17.09
CA TRP A 58 1.38 -11.04 -17.22
C TRP A 58 2.19 -11.03 -18.53
N ARG A 59 2.41 -12.20 -19.15
CA ARG A 59 3.12 -12.31 -20.44
C ARG A 59 2.26 -11.87 -21.64
N LEU A 60 0.98 -11.60 -21.42
CA LEU A 60 0.07 -11.09 -22.45
C LEU A 60 0.17 -9.57 -22.63
N PHE A 61 0.83 -8.87 -21.70
CA PHE A 61 0.94 -7.41 -21.72
C PHE A 61 2.24 -6.96 -22.38
N THR A 62 2.17 -5.82 -23.07
CA THR A 62 3.35 -5.07 -23.52
C THR A 62 3.76 -4.08 -22.43
N LEU A 63 5.02 -4.10 -22.03
CA LEU A 63 5.57 -3.14 -21.08
C LEU A 63 5.90 -1.82 -21.79
N CYS A 64 5.40 -0.71 -21.26
CA CYS A 64 5.78 0.63 -21.66
C CYS A 64 6.25 1.38 -20.40
N GLU A 65 7.51 1.81 -20.41
CA GLU A 65 8.11 2.55 -19.29
C GLU A 65 8.02 4.06 -19.53
N LEU A 66 7.59 4.80 -18.51
CA LEU A 66 7.65 6.25 -18.49
C LEU A 66 8.96 6.68 -17.83
N THR A 67 9.75 7.49 -18.52
CA THR A 67 11.10 7.89 -18.09
C THR A 67 11.16 9.27 -17.46
N GLU A 68 10.13 10.10 -17.65
CA GLU A 68 10.09 11.47 -17.13
C GLU A 68 9.38 11.55 -15.78
N ASN A 69 10.10 12.00 -14.74
CA ASN A 69 9.54 12.23 -13.42
C ASN A 69 8.97 13.65 -13.30
N MET A 70 7.63 13.74 -13.27
CA MET A 70 6.90 15.00 -13.18
C MET A 70 6.69 15.50 -11.74
N ARG A 71 6.96 14.69 -10.71
CA ARG A 71 6.64 15.03 -9.31
C ARG A 71 7.71 15.91 -8.66
N GLN A 72 8.98 15.65 -8.95
CA GLN A 72 10.12 16.36 -8.37
C GLN A 72 10.80 17.33 -9.36
N GLN A 73 10.03 17.88 -10.30
CA GLN A 73 10.59 18.77 -11.33
C GLN A 73 11.37 19.94 -10.71
N GLY A 74 12.60 20.12 -11.18
CA GLY A 74 13.51 21.18 -10.73
C GLY A 74 14.53 20.74 -9.68
N ASP A 75 14.32 19.63 -8.98
CA ASP A 75 15.28 19.13 -7.98
C ASP A 75 16.00 17.86 -8.47
N HIS A 76 17.06 18.08 -9.23
CA HIS A 76 17.83 16.99 -9.86
C HIS A 76 18.51 16.10 -8.81
N THR A 77 18.95 16.69 -7.69
CA THR A 77 19.57 15.95 -6.60
C THR A 77 18.57 15.02 -5.91
N PHE A 78 17.35 15.50 -5.67
CA PHE A 78 16.32 14.65 -5.07
C PHE A 78 15.84 13.55 -6.02
N ILE A 79 15.68 13.85 -7.32
CA ILE A 79 15.37 12.84 -8.34
C ILE A 79 16.42 11.74 -8.36
N ASP A 80 17.70 12.11 -8.35
CA ASP A 80 18.82 11.16 -8.38
C ASP A 80 18.81 10.24 -7.15
N ILE A 81 18.63 10.80 -5.94
CA ILE A 81 18.52 10.02 -4.71
C ILE A 81 17.33 9.05 -4.76
N LEU A 82 16.16 9.50 -5.25
CA LEU A 82 14.98 8.64 -5.35
C LEU A 82 15.15 7.52 -6.37
N ASN A 83 15.79 7.79 -7.51
CA ASN A 83 16.08 6.79 -8.52
C ASN A 83 17.10 5.76 -8.01
N ALA A 84 18.13 6.20 -7.29
CA ALA A 84 19.08 5.30 -6.63
C ALA A 84 18.39 4.44 -5.55
N LEU A 85 17.54 5.05 -4.71
CA LEU A 85 16.76 4.34 -3.69
C LEU A 85 15.85 3.28 -4.32
N ARG A 86 15.20 3.60 -5.45
CA ARG A 86 14.27 2.73 -6.19
C ARG A 86 14.90 1.40 -6.61
N VAL A 87 16.20 1.40 -6.95
CA VAL A 87 16.93 0.18 -7.36
C VAL A 87 17.90 -0.35 -6.28
N GLY A 88 18.03 0.37 -5.15
CA GLY A 88 18.91 -0.01 -4.05
C GLY A 88 20.38 0.36 -4.23
N GLU A 89 20.71 1.30 -5.11
CA GLU A 89 22.07 1.69 -5.47
C GLU A 89 22.48 3.04 -4.85
N LEU A 90 22.28 3.19 -3.53
CA LEU A 90 22.64 4.43 -2.83
C LEU A 90 24.16 4.59 -2.67
N THR A 91 24.69 5.75 -3.06
CA THR A 91 26.09 6.13 -2.87
C THR A 91 26.32 6.77 -1.50
N THR A 92 27.59 6.85 -1.08
CA THR A 92 27.96 7.59 0.14
C THR A 92 27.52 9.06 0.10
N GLN A 93 27.53 9.68 -1.09
CA GLN A 93 27.03 11.04 -1.27
C GLN A 93 25.52 11.13 -1.02
N HIS A 94 24.73 10.17 -1.52
CA HIS A 94 23.28 10.12 -1.25
C HIS A 94 23.02 10.00 0.25
N PHE A 95 23.75 9.11 0.95
CA PHE A 95 23.64 8.98 2.40
C PHE A 95 24.00 10.26 3.14
N SER A 96 25.07 10.95 2.74
CA SER A 96 25.47 12.22 3.37
C SER A 96 24.38 13.28 3.25
N ILE A 97 23.74 13.39 2.08
CA ILE A 97 22.62 14.32 1.87
C ILE A 97 21.43 13.96 2.75
N LEU A 98 21.04 12.68 2.78
CA LEU A 98 19.92 12.20 3.61
C LEU A 98 20.18 12.42 5.11
N MET A 99 21.39 12.13 5.57
CA MET A 99 21.79 12.35 6.97
C MET A 99 21.77 13.84 7.33
N GLY A 100 22.14 14.73 6.40
CA GLY A 100 22.00 16.18 6.59
C GLY A 100 20.56 16.67 6.72
N LYS A 101 19.56 15.84 6.37
CA LYS A 101 18.14 16.13 6.57
C LYS A 101 17.58 15.56 7.88
N LEU A 102 18.40 14.88 8.68
CA LEU A 102 17.99 14.40 9.99
C LEU A 102 17.81 15.59 10.94
N LEU A 103 16.57 15.86 11.31
CA LEU A 103 16.24 16.89 12.28
C LEU A 103 16.50 16.38 13.69
N GLN A 104 17.28 17.13 14.46
CA GLN A 104 17.49 16.86 15.89
C GLN A 104 16.42 17.50 16.76
N ASP A 105 15.84 18.61 16.30
CA ASP A 105 14.73 19.29 16.96
C ASP A 105 13.45 19.15 16.12
N THR A 106 12.35 18.88 16.81
CA THR A 106 11.01 18.71 16.21
C THR A 106 10.10 19.85 16.66
N SER A 107 10.62 21.08 16.59
CA SER A 107 9.92 22.31 16.90
C SER A 107 9.26 22.92 15.65
N ASP A 108 8.47 23.96 15.86
CA ASP A 108 7.79 24.75 14.82
C ASP A 108 7.01 23.93 13.80
N GLU A 109 7.45 23.89 12.54
CA GLU A 109 6.77 23.19 11.44
C GLU A 109 6.83 21.67 11.61
N PHE A 110 7.83 21.17 12.32
CA PHE A 110 8.02 19.75 12.62
C PHE A 110 7.51 19.35 14.00
N ALA A 111 6.72 20.22 14.63
CA ALA A 111 6.00 19.90 15.86
C ALA A 111 5.16 18.62 15.73
N ILE A 112 4.89 17.98 16.87
CA ILE A 112 4.22 16.67 16.92
C ILE A 112 2.84 16.68 16.22
N ASP A 113 2.17 17.81 16.21
CA ASP A 113 0.80 18.00 15.70
C ASP A 113 0.72 18.73 14.35
N LYS A 114 1.86 19.18 13.79
CA LYS A 114 1.87 19.96 12.53
C LYS A 114 2.35 19.18 11.31
N ALA A 115 3.37 18.34 11.46
CA ALA A 115 3.93 17.57 10.36
C ALA A 115 3.28 16.18 10.22
N LEU A 116 3.01 15.75 8.98
CA LEU A 116 2.66 14.37 8.68
C LEU A 116 3.85 13.46 8.97
N ARG A 117 3.64 12.38 9.71
CA ARG A 117 4.66 11.37 10.00
C ARG A 117 4.28 10.03 9.38
N VAL A 118 5.26 9.45 8.68
CA VAL A 118 5.15 8.13 8.06
C VAL A 118 5.99 7.16 8.88
N TYR A 119 5.39 6.05 9.28
CA TYR A 119 6.04 5.03 10.11
C TYR A 119 5.97 3.66 9.42
N PRO A 120 6.94 2.76 9.70
CA PRO A 120 6.94 1.42 9.11
C PRO A 120 5.91 0.47 9.73
N THR A 121 5.38 0.77 10.92
CA THR A 121 4.41 -0.10 11.60
C THR A 121 3.17 0.66 12.08
N ASN A 122 2.03 -0.03 12.07
CA ASN A 122 0.78 0.51 12.61
C ASN A 122 0.85 0.80 14.10
N GLN A 123 1.66 0.05 14.86
CA GLN A 123 1.86 0.34 16.29
C GLN A 123 2.45 1.74 16.46
N GLN A 124 3.52 2.07 15.72
CA GLN A 124 4.13 3.40 15.79
C GLN A 124 3.18 4.49 15.30
N VAL A 125 2.37 4.22 14.27
CA VAL A 125 1.30 5.14 13.84
C VAL A 125 0.30 5.38 14.97
N ASN A 126 -0.16 4.32 15.64
CA ASN A 126 -1.13 4.39 16.73
C ASN A 126 -0.56 5.13 17.95
N ASP A 127 0.69 4.87 18.30
CA ASP A 127 1.39 5.54 19.39
C ASP A 127 1.50 7.05 19.11
N HIS A 128 1.91 7.42 17.90
CA HIS A 128 2.01 8.82 17.47
C HIS A 128 0.64 9.50 17.46
N ASN A 129 -0.37 8.89 16.84
CA ASN A 129 -1.72 9.43 16.79
C ASN A 129 -2.31 9.62 18.19
N SER A 130 -2.07 8.66 19.10
CA SER A 130 -2.50 8.77 20.50
C SER A 130 -1.82 9.93 21.22
N ALA A 131 -0.52 10.14 21.00
CA ALA A 131 0.21 11.27 21.56
C ALA A 131 -0.35 12.62 21.07
N VAL A 132 -0.64 12.74 19.77
CA VAL A 132 -1.25 13.95 19.18
C VAL A 132 -2.65 14.20 19.74
N LEU A 133 -3.49 13.17 19.84
CA LEU A 133 -4.83 13.30 20.44
C LEU A 133 -4.77 13.72 21.91
N ASN A 134 -3.80 13.21 22.67
CA ASN A 134 -3.58 13.60 24.06
C ASN A 134 -3.13 15.06 24.18
N LEU A 135 -2.26 15.54 23.29
CA LEU A 135 -1.89 16.96 23.22
C LEU A 135 -3.11 17.85 23.05
N TYR A 136 -3.97 17.56 22.07
CA TYR A 136 -5.19 18.33 21.83
C TYR A 136 -6.16 18.27 23.02
N ARG A 137 -6.31 17.11 23.64
CA ARG A 137 -7.14 16.95 24.85
C ARG A 137 -6.62 17.82 26.00
N ASN A 138 -5.30 17.85 26.22
CA ASN A 138 -4.67 18.65 27.26
C ASN A 138 -4.82 20.16 26.98
N ASN A 139 -4.90 20.56 25.71
CA ASN A 139 -5.17 21.92 25.28
C ASN A 139 -6.66 22.30 25.29
N GLY A 140 -7.53 21.44 25.85
CA GLY A 140 -8.96 21.72 26.01
C GLY A 140 -9.82 21.41 24.78
N ALA A 141 -9.28 20.76 23.75
CA ALA A 141 -10.06 20.35 22.59
C ALA A 141 -11.01 19.19 22.94
N ARG A 142 -12.25 19.26 22.43
CA ARG A 142 -13.21 18.15 22.54
C ARG A 142 -12.86 17.07 21.52
N ILE A 143 -12.64 15.85 21.99
CA ILE A 143 -12.31 14.69 21.16
C ILE A 143 -13.54 13.79 21.01
N TYR A 144 -13.90 13.47 19.77
CA TYR A 144 -15.01 12.57 19.44
C TYR A 144 -14.46 11.29 18.79
N LYS A 145 -14.92 10.11 19.25
CA LYS A 145 -14.65 8.83 18.58
C LYS A 145 -15.89 8.43 17.79
N ILE A 146 -15.81 8.54 16.47
CA ILE A 146 -16.87 8.07 15.56
C ILE A 146 -16.50 6.65 15.16
N LYS A 147 -17.37 5.68 15.50
CA LYS A 147 -17.20 4.30 15.06
C LYS A 147 -17.77 4.16 13.65
N ALA A 148 -16.94 3.80 12.67
CA ALA A 148 -17.44 3.38 11.37
C ALA A 148 -18.19 2.05 11.52
N GLN A 149 -19.33 1.92 10.85
CA GLN A 149 -20.09 0.68 10.74
C GLN A 149 -20.26 0.36 9.25
N ASP A 150 -19.59 -0.69 8.78
CA ASP A 150 -19.82 -1.20 7.43
C ASP A 150 -21.05 -2.11 7.45
N GLN A 151 -22.09 -1.75 6.70
CA GLN A 151 -23.24 -2.62 6.46
C GLN A 151 -23.09 -3.31 5.10
N LEU A 152 -22.99 -4.64 5.10
CA LEU A 152 -23.07 -5.43 3.88
C LEU A 152 -24.53 -5.59 3.46
N VAL A 153 -25.04 -4.66 2.66
CA VAL A 153 -26.46 -4.59 2.26
C VAL A 153 -26.92 -5.82 1.45
N HIS A 154 -26.01 -6.65 0.93
CA HIS A 154 -26.33 -7.84 0.11
C HIS A 154 -25.41 -9.05 0.38
N ALA A 155 -25.00 -9.30 1.63
CA ALA A 155 -24.25 -10.53 1.94
C ALA A 155 -25.15 -11.77 1.84
N THR A 156 -24.70 -12.79 1.09
CA THR A 156 -25.38 -14.09 0.96
C THR A 156 -25.18 -15.00 2.17
N ARG A 157 -24.41 -14.55 3.18
CA ARG A 157 -24.14 -15.27 4.42
C ARG A 157 -24.40 -14.33 5.60
N ASN A 158 -25.15 -14.80 6.60
CA ASN A 158 -25.33 -14.11 7.88
C ASN A 158 -23.95 -13.90 8.53
N ALA A 159 -23.44 -12.67 8.48
CA ALA A 159 -22.17 -12.26 9.06
C ALA A 159 -22.36 -11.47 10.36
N ASP A 160 -23.58 -11.43 10.90
CA ASP A 160 -23.99 -10.54 11.99
C ASP A 160 -23.28 -10.81 13.34
N ASN A 161 -22.49 -11.89 13.46
CA ASN A 161 -21.86 -12.30 14.72
C ASN A 161 -20.43 -12.86 14.56
N VAL A 162 -19.70 -12.48 13.50
CA VAL A 162 -18.30 -12.93 13.40
C VAL A 162 -17.39 -11.87 14.03
N ASP A 163 -16.80 -12.21 15.17
CA ASP A 163 -15.76 -11.39 15.78
C ASP A 163 -14.57 -11.31 14.80
N ILE A 164 -14.44 -10.16 14.15
CA ILE A 164 -13.41 -9.88 13.16
C ILE A 164 -12.00 -10.09 13.75
N ALA A 165 -11.85 -9.94 15.07
CA ALA A 165 -10.60 -10.19 15.78
C ALA A 165 -10.14 -11.65 15.74
N THR A 166 -11.07 -12.59 15.56
CA THR A 166 -10.75 -14.02 15.39
C THR A 166 -10.43 -14.41 13.94
N ILE A 167 -10.76 -13.55 12.97
CA ILE A 167 -10.60 -13.82 11.54
C ILE A 167 -9.33 -13.17 10.99
N ILE A 168 -9.02 -11.95 11.42
CA ILE A 168 -7.89 -11.18 10.92
C ILE A 168 -6.64 -11.49 11.77
N PRO A 169 -5.57 -12.04 11.16
CA PRO A 169 -4.34 -12.32 11.88
C PRO A 169 -3.72 -11.05 12.48
N ALA A 170 -3.20 -11.13 13.70
CA ALA A 170 -2.46 -10.05 14.35
C ALA A 170 -1.10 -9.75 13.68
N ASP A 171 -0.56 -10.71 12.93
CA ASP A 171 0.66 -10.56 12.14
C ASP A 171 0.41 -9.61 10.95
N ILE A 172 1.11 -8.47 10.95
CA ILE A 172 1.03 -7.43 9.91
C ILE A 172 1.32 -7.95 8.50
N ASN A 173 2.11 -9.02 8.37
CA ASN A 173 2.40 -9.63 7.06
C ASN A 173 1.22 -10.47 6.54
N LYS A 174 0.22 -10.72 7.40
CA LYS A 174 -0.95 -11.57 7.18
C LYS A 174 -2.28 -10.81 7.23
N THR A 175 -2.27 -9.48 7.28
CA THR A 175 -3.50 -8.67 7.32
C THR A 175 -4.02 -8.27 5.94
N GLY A 176 -3.22 -8.39 4.87
CA GLY A 176 -3.68 -8.15 3.50
C GLY A 176 -4.25 -6.73 3.27
N GLY A 177 -3.88 -5.77 4.12
CA GLY A 177 -4.37 -4.39 4.08
C GLY A 177 -5.55 -4.08 5.01
N PHE A 178 -6.13 -5.08 5.68
CA PHE A 178 -7.15 -4.86 6.72
C PHE A 178 -6.54 -5.13 8.09
N THR A 179 -6.17 -4.07 8.81
CA THR A 179 -5.84 -4.17 10.23
C THR A 179 -7.03 -3.80 11.09
N ILE A 180 -7.24 -4.56 12.17
CA ILE A 180 -8.13 -4.19 13.25
C ILE A 180 -7.54 -2.94 13.89
N GLY A 181 -8.21 -1.81 13.73
CA GLY A 181 -7.93 -0.63 14.54
C GLY A 181 -8.39 -0.92 15.97
N THR A 182 -7.47 -0.91 16.92
CA THR A 182 -7.81 -0.78 18.36
C THR A 182 -8.01 0.69 18.71
#